data_AF-A0A2V6R5T1-F1
#
_entry.id   AF-A0A2V6R5T1-F1
#
_cell.length_a   1.000
_cell.length_b   1.000
_cell.length_c   1.000
_cell.angle_alpha   90.00
_cell.angle_beta   90.00
_cell.angle_gamma   90.00
#
_symmetry.space_group_name_H-M   'P 1'
#
loop_
_entity.id
_entity.type
_entity.pdbx_description
1 polymer ?
#
loop_
_entity_poly.entity_id
_entity_poly.type
_entity_poly.pdbx_seq_one_letter_code
_entity_poly.pdbx_strand_id
1 'polypeptide(L)'
;MRVVGPSGKVWIGEGHDLSPFGAKIRNGHVRLHTLVRLEVDLPGGGPPLAIKALAVRSEPDGVAFTFVDLARAQYHLVRQAVDGLLLHTKLWI
;
A
#
# COMPACT_ATOMS: atom_id res chain seq x y z
N MET A 1 -0.87 8.18 0.21
CA MET A 1 0.26 7.25 0.42
C MET A 1 1.53 7.88 -0.14
N ARG A 2 2.63 7.86 0.60
CA ARG A 2 3.91 8.40 0.13
C ARG A 2 4.82 7.25 -0.29
N VAL A 3 5.35 7.31 -1.50
CA VAL A 3 6.19 6.27 -2.08
C VAL A 3 7.61 6.79 -2.23
N VAL A 4 8.55 6.14 -1.56
CA VAL A 4 9.97 6.49 -1.55
C VAL A 4 10.74 5.46 -2.35
N GLY A 5 11.25 5.87 -3.50
CA GLY A 5 12.09 5.04 -4.37
C GLY A 5 13.50 4.85 -3.84
N PRO A 6 14.29 3.95 -4.45
CA PRO A 6 15.64 3.61 -3.99
C PRO A 6 16.63 4.78 -4.07
N SER A 7 16.44 5.71 -5.01
CA SER A 7 17.23 6.95 -5.10
C SER A 7 16.81 8.04 -4.11
N GLY A 8 15.85 7.75 -3.22
CA GLY A 8 15.20 8.74 -2.37
C GLY A 8 14.17 9.61 -3.09
N LYS A 9 13.91 9.38 -4.39
CA LYS A 9 12.83 10.09 -5.11
C LYS A 9 11.48 9.75 -4.47
N VAL A 10 10.73 10.79 -4.16
CA VAL A 10 9.42 10.69 -3.50
C VAL A 10 8.32 11.06 -4.48
N TRP A 11 7.20 10.36 -4.41
CA TRP A 11 5.94 10.82 -4.97
C TRP A 11 4.79 10.52 -4.01
N ILE A 12 3.70 11.30 -4.14
CA ILE A 12 2.48 11.13 -3.35
C ILE A 12 1.44 10.49 -4.26
N GLY A 13 0.97 9.32 -3.85
CA GLY A 13 -0.04 8.55 -4.54
C GLY A 13 -1.33 8.40 -3.75
N GLU A 14 -2.40 8.08 -4.47
CA GLU A 14 -3.71 7.77 -3.90
C GLU A 14 -3.85 6.25 -3.75
N GLY A 15 -4.12 5.77 -2.53
CA GLY A 15 -4.40 4.35 -2.31
C GLY A 15 -5.77 4.02 -2.91
N HIS A 16 -5.80 3.14 -3.91
CA HIS A 16 -7.04 2.75 -4.58
C HIS A 16 -7.56 1.39 -4.10
N ASP A 17 -6.64 0.46 -3.84
CA ASP A 17 -6.94 -0.86 -3.28
C ASP A 17 -5.88 -1.22 -2.24
N LEU A 18 -6.30 -1.87 -1.17
CA LEU A 18 -5.47 -2.30 -0.06
C LEU A 18 -5.86 -3.70 0.36
N SER A 19 -4.86 -4.58 0.40
CA SER A 19 -4.96 -5.92 0.98
C SER A 19 -3.92 -6.08 2.09
N PRO A 20 -3.97 -7.16 2.89
CA PRO A 20 -2.94 -7.47 3.86
C PRO A 20 -1.54 -7.73 3.25
N PHE A 21 -1.45 -7.90 1.93
CA PHE A 21 -0.24 -8.34 1.22
C PHE A 21 0.24 -7.38 0.13
N GLY A 22 -0.47 -6.27 -0.08
CA GLY A 22 -0.16 -5.36 -1.17
C GLY A 22 -1.19 -4.25 -1.31
N ALA A 23 -0.87 -3.29 -2.16
CA ALA A 23 -1.72 -2.15 -2.46
C ALA A 23 -1.61 -1.76 -3.93
N LYS A 24 -2.70 -1.24 -4.49
CA LYS A 24 -2.70 -0.50 -5.76
C LYS A 24 -2.67 0.98 -5.45
N ILE A 25 -1.69 1.69 -6.00
CA ILE A 25 -1.49 3.12 -5.77
C ILE A 25 -1.58 3.86 -7.10
N ARG A 26 -2.47 4.84 -7.17
CA ARG A 26 -2.69 5.71 -8.33
C ARG A 26 -1.77 6.93 -8.34
N ASN A 27 -1.70 7.61 -9.49
CA ASN A 27 -1.03 8.89 -9.69
C ASN A 27 0.49 8.83 -9.50
N GLY A 28 1.11 7.73 -9.95
CA GLY A 28 2.55 7.59 -9.94
C GLY A 28 3.03 6.46 -10.84
N HIS A 29 4.33 6.49 -11.12
CA HIS A 29 4.98 5.53 -11.99
C HIS A 29 6.30 5.10 -11.37
N VAL A 30 6.49 3.79 -11.26
CA VAL A 30 7.70 3.14 -10.77
C VAL A 30 8.01 1.99 -11.72
N ARG A 31 9.29 1.76 -12.04
CA ARG A 31 9.69 0.61 -12.86
C ARG A 31 9.32 -0.68 -12.14
N LEU A 32 8.87 -1.69 -12.89
CA LEU A 32 8.64 -3.02 -12.34
C LEU A 32 9.90 -3.57 -11.66
N HIS A 33 9.68 -4.40 -10.65
CA HIS A 33 10.70 -5.00 -9.80
C HIS A 33 11.52 -3.99 -8.99
N THR A 34 11.09 -2.73 -8.91
CA THR A 34 11.70 -1.75 -8.01
C THR A 34 11.19 -1.97 -6.59
N LEU A 35 12.13 -2.13 -5.64
CA LEU A 35 11.83 -2.06 -4.22
C LEU A 35 11.67 -0.60 -3.79
N VAL A 36 10.58 -0.31 -3.10
CA VAL A 36 10.25 1.01 -2.55
C VAL A 36 9.90 0.89 -1.07
N ARG A 37 9.94 2.03 -0.37
CA ARG A 37 9.30 2.18 0.94
C ARG A 37 7.98 2.91 0.75
N LEU A 38 6.89 2.26 1.15
CA LEU A 38 5.57 2.86 1.25
C LEU A 38 5.37 3.41 2.64
N GLU A 39 5.02 4.68 2.73
CA GLU A 39 4.60 5.34 3.95
C GLU A 39 3.08 5.53 3.88
N VAL A 40 2.39 4.86 4.81
CA VAL A 40 0.96 4.66 4.77
C VAL A 40 0.33 5.10 6.08
N ASP A 41 -0.62 6.03 5.99
CA ASP A 41 -1.58 6.29 7.05
C ASP A 41 -2.75 5.34 6.86
N LEU A 42 -2.98 4.44 7.83
CA LEU A 42 -4.05 3.46 7.72
C LEU A 42 -5.43 4.10 7.96
N PRO A 43 -6.46 3.69 7.22
CA PRO A 43 -7.83 4.08 7.51
C PRO A 43 -8.24 3.56 8.89
N GLY A 44 -8.91 4.40 9.69
CA GLY A 44 -9.20 4.14 11.11
C GLY A 44 -8.20 4.76 12.08
N GLY A 45 -7.11 5.34 11.58
CA GLY A 45 -6.08 6.00 12.38
C GLY A 45 -5.02 5.04 12.94
N GLY A 46 -4.12 5.56 13.77
CA GLY A 46 -2.98 4.82 14.32
C GLY A 46 -1.63 5.39 13.84
N PRO A 47 -0.51 4.77 14.24
CA PRO A 47 0.81 5.22 13.82
C PRO A 47 1.02 4.99 12.32
N PRO A 48 1.71 5.91 11.61
CA PRO A 48 2.05 5.71 10.22
C PRO A 48 2.94 4.47 10.05
N LEU A 49 2.68 3.69 8.99
CA LEU A 49 3.44 2.50 8.68
C LEU A 49 4.43 2.76 7.55
N ALA A 50 5.68 2.34 7.77
CA ALA A 50 6.68 2.21 6.73
C ALA A 50 6.79 0.73 6.30
N ILE A 51 6.38 0.43 5.07
CA ILE A 51 6.31 -0.93 4.52
C ILE A 51 7.23 -1.02 3.32
N LYS A 52 8.12 -2.03 3.30
CA LYS A 52 8.90 -2.35 2.11
C LYS A 52 8.00 -3.05 1.09
N ALA A 53 8.06 -2.64 -0.16
CA ALA A 53 7.18 -3.18 -1.20
C ALA A 53 7.88 -3.28 -2.55
N LEU A 54 7.47 -4.26 -3.36
CA LEU A 54 7.97 -4.49 -4.71
C LEU A 54 6.91 -4.11 -5.73
N ALA A 55 7.26 -3.28 -6.72
CA ALA A 55 6.40 -3.02 -7.86
C ALA A 55 6.28 -4.29 -8.71
N VAL A 56 5.07 -4.88 -8.77
CA VAL A 56 4.85 -6.17 -9.45
C VAL A 56 4.03 -6.04 -10.72
N ARG A 57 3.25 -4.96 -10.87
CA ARG A 57 2.42 -4.74 -12.06
C ARG A 57 2.22 -3.26 -12.33
N SER A 58 2.30 -2.88 -13.61
CA SER A 58 1.92 -1.56 -14.08
C SER A 58 0.41 -1.54 -14.29
N GLU A 59 -0.24 -0.48 -13.84
CA GLU A 59 -1.67 -0.25 -14.03
C GLU A 59 -1.85 0.95 -14.96
N PRO A 60 -2.98 1.09 -15.66
CA PRO A 60 -3.24 2.27 -16.51
C PRO A 60 -3.16 3.60 -15.77
N ASP A 61 -3.45 3.60 -14.46
CA ASP A 61 -3.54 4.77 -13.59
C ASP A 61 -2.55 4.74 -12.42
N GLY A 62 -1.60 3.81 -12.40
CA GLY A 62 -0.69 3.64 -11.26
C GLY A 62 0.14 2.37 -11.26
N VAL A 63 0.43 1.86 -10.08
CA VAL A 63 1.27 0.67 -9.87
C VAL A 63 0.68 -0.21 -8.77
N ALA A 64 0.66 -1.52 -9.00
CA ALA A 64 0.38 -2.50 -7.97
C ALA A 64 1.68 -2.97 -7.31
N PHE A 65 1.67 -2.96 -5.97
CA PHE A 65 2.78 -3.36 -5.13
C PHE A 65 2.42 -4.58 -4.29
N THR A 66 3.37 -5.49 -4.10
CA THR A 66 3.30 -6.50 -3.04
C THR A 66 4.18 -6.09 -1.87
N PHE A 67 3.74 -6.33 -0.65
CA PHE A 67 4.54 -6.07 0.55
C PHE A 67 5.61 -7.14 0.71
N VAL A 68 6.78 -6.71 1.15
CA VAL A 68 7.98 -7.55 1.31
C VAL A 68 8.49 -7.37 2.73
N ASP A 69 8.89 -8.46 3.38
CA ASP A 69 9.44 -8.47 4.74
C ASP A 69 8.53 -7.78 5.78
N LEU A 70 7.20 -7.89 5.62
CA LEU A 70 6.24 -7.26 6.52
C LEU A 70 6.29 -7.92 7.91
N ALA A 71 6.62 -7.13 8.94
CA ALA A 71 6.65 -7.65 10.30
C ALA A 71 5.26 -8.12 10.75
N ARG A 72 5.17 -9.17 11.57
CA ARG A 72 3.89 -9.72 12.05
C ARG A 72 2.98 -8.66 12.67
N ALA A 73 3.54 -7.74 13.46
CA ALA A 73 2.77 -6.64 14.06
C ALA A 73 2.20 -5.69 12.98
N GLN A 74 2.98 -5.35 11.97
CA GLN A 74 2.52 -4.50 10.85
C GLN A 74 1.45 -5.22 10.03
N TYR A 75 1.60 -6.52 9.79
CA TYR A 75 0.57 -7.33 9.13
C TYR A 75 -0.77 -7.26 9.85
N HIS A 76 -0.78 -7.42 11.18
CA HIS A 76 -2.02 -7.34 11.95
C HIS A 76 -2.67 -5.95 11.88
N LEU A 77 -1.88 -4.87 11.90
CA LEU A 77 -2.40 -3.51 11.74
C LEU A 77 -3.04 -3.30 10.36
N VAL A 78 -2.36 -3.70 9.29
CA VAL A 78 -2.90 -3.60 7.93
C VAL A 78 -4.16 -4.46 7.78
N ARG A 79 -4.14 -5.69 8.30
CA ARG A 79 -5.29 -6.59 8.25
C ARG A 79 -6.51 -6.00 8.95
N GLN A 80 -6.32 -5.44 10.15
CA GLN A 80 -7.39 -4.79 10.89
C GLN A 80 -7.96 -3.59 10.12
N ALA A 81 -7.12 -2.79 9.47
CA ALA A 81 -7.58 -1.68 8.64
C ALA A 81 -8.39 -2.16 7.42
N VAL A 82 -7.93 -3.22 6.74
CA VAL A 82 -8.66 -3.85 5.63
C VAL A 82 -10.01 -4.41 6.09
N ASP A 83 -10.05 -5.11 7.22
CA ASP A 83 -11.28 -5.65 7.79
C ASP A 83 -12.27 -4.52 8.15
N GLY A 84 -11.77 -3.41 8.70
CA GLY A 84 -12.58 -2.22 8.95
C GLY A 84 -13.19 -1.63 7.68
N LEU A 85 -12.40 -1.48 6.60
CA LEU A 85 -12.92 -1.00 5.31
C LEU A 85 -14.02 -1.89 4.74
N LEU A 86 -13.84 -3.22 4.85
CA LEU A 86 -14.83 -4.19 4.35
C LEU A 86 -16.12 -4.16 5.18
N LEU A 87 -16.03 -3.97 6.49
CA LEU A 87 -17.22 -3.86 7.36
C LEU A 87 -18.04 -2.58 7.09
N HIS A 88 -17.39 -1.50 6.65
CA HIS A 88 -18.07 -0.27 6.25
C HIS A 88 -18.62 -0.31 4.82
N THR A 89 -18.09 -1.20 3.98
CA THR A 89 -18.58 -1.42 2.63
C THR A 89 -19.63 -2.52 2.69
N LYS A 90 -20.91 -2.13 2.78
CA LYS A 90 -22.05 -3.06 2.80
C LYS A 90 -22.05 -3.90 1.52
N LEU A 91 -21.31 -5.01 1.52
CA LEU A 91 -21.27 -6.00 0.45
C LEU A 91 -22.59 -6.78 0.54
N TRP A 92 -23.64 -6.23 -0.06
CA TRP A 92 -24.82 -7.00 -0.40
C TRP A 92 -24.42 -7.97 -1.52
N ILE A 93 -24.52 -9.26 -1.24
CA ILE A 93 -24.68 -10.32 -2.24
C ILE A 93 -26.17 -10.47 -2.50
#